data_AF-A0A835MAW2-F1
#
_entry.id   AF-A0A835MAW2-F1
#
_cell.length_a   1.000
_cell.length_b   1.000
_cell.length_c   1.000
_cell.angle_alpha   90.00
_cell.angle_beta   90.00
_cell.angle_gamma   90.00
#
_symmetry.space_group_name_H-M   'P 1'
#
loop_
_entity.id
_entity.type
_entity.pdbx_description
1 polymer ?
#
loop_
_entity_poly.entity_id
_entity_poly.type
_entity_poly.pdbx_seq_one_letter_code
_entity_poly.pdbx_strand_id
1 'polypeptide(L)'
;MSHPDFVEESFLMSVKKSLSEGGLFVINLVPRSTAIRKTVVSRIKTVFNDLYCLQLEEDVNEVLFALPMALSVNEANSPDATLQLQKLLKLTHAEKGQTILDSIKKIDCLK
;
A
#
# COMPACT_ATOMS: atom_id res chain seq x y z
N MET A 1 1.82 24.06 -12.74
CA MET A 1 2.26 23.26 -11.58
C MET A 1 2.65 21.89 -12.10
N SER A 2 3.92 21.48 -11.92
CA SER A 2 4.38 20.15 -12.30
C SER A 2 3.52 19.11 -11.61
N HIS A 3 2.83 18.30 -12.39
CA HIS A 3 2.24 17.09 -11.88
C HIS A 3 3.40 16.14 -11.54
N PRO A 4 3.35 15.39 -10.43
CA PRO A 4 4.36 14.38 -10.20
C PRO A 4 4.25 13.33 -11.32
N ASP A 5 5.26 13.23 -12.18
CA ASP A 5 5.25 12.36 -13.37
C ASP A 5 4.94 10.89 -13.02
N PHE A 6 5.21 10.47 -11.78
CA PHE A 6 4.96 9.12 -11.28
C PHE A 6 3.49 8.79 -10.98
N VAL A 7 2.58 9.77 -11.02
CA VAL A 7 1.11 9.52 -10.91
C VAL A 7 0.39 9.74 -12.23
N GLU A 8 1.12 9.89 -13.33
CA GLU A 8 0.53 9.88 -14.66
C GLU A 8 -0.02 8.51 -15.00
N GLU A 9 -1.18 8.49 -15.66
CA GLU A 9 -1.88 7.25 -15.99
C GLU A 9 -1.04 6.31 -16.86
N SER A 10 -0.30 6.85 -17.83
CA SER A 10 0.60 6.09 -18.70
C SER A 10 1.70 5.37 -17.91
N PHE A 11 2.28 6.06 -16.92
CA PHE A 11 3.28 5.50 -16.02
C PHE A 11 2.65 4.40 -15.15
N LEU A 12 1.53 4.69 -14.50
CA LEU A 12 0.83 3.73 -13.63
C LEU A 12 0.39 2.47 -14.40
N MET A 13 -0.09 2.62 -15.63
CA MET A 13 -0.43 1.50 -16.52
C MET A 13 0.80 0.67 -16.88
N SER A 14 1.96 1.31 -17.09
CA SER A 14 3.22 0.62 -17.36
C SER A 14 3.71 -0.17 -16.15
N VAL A 15 3.61 0.41 -14.94
CA VAL A 15 3.87 -0.29 -13.68
C VAL A 15 2.94 -1.49 -13.54
N LYS A 16 1.62 -1.29 -13.69
CA LYS A 16 0.62 -2.36 -13.59
C LYS A 16 0.92 -3.54 -14.52
N LYS A 17 1.29 -3.26 -15.77
CA LYS A 17 1.66 -4.30 -16.77
C LYS A 17 2.96 -5.01 -16.44
N SER A 18 3.84 -4.39 -15.66
CA SER A 18 5.14 -4.96 -15.28
C SER A 18 5.07 -5.81 -14.01
N LEU A 19 3.97 -5.71 -13.25
CA LEU A 19 3.74 -6.53 -12.07
C LEU A 19 3.26 -7.92 -12.46
N SER A 20 3.72 -8.93 -11.72
CA SER A 20 3.16 -10.28 -11.78
C SER A 20 1.77 -10.33 -11.12
N GLU A 21 1.06 -11.44 -11.29
CA GLU A 21 -0.28 -11.66 -10.74
C GLU A 21 -0.39 -11.49 -9.21
N GLY A 22 0.71 -11.75 -8.47
CA GLY A 22 0.84 -11.49 -7.04
C GLY A 22 1.74 -10.29 -6.70
N GLY A 23 2.05 -9.45 -7.68
CA GLY A 23 2.92 -8.28 -7.51
C GLY A 23 2.25 -7.19 -6.67
N LEU A 24 3.08 -6.37 -6.02
CA LEU A 24 2.63 -5.26 -5.19
C LEU A 24 3.37 -3.99 -5.57
N PHE A 25 2.64 -2.92 -5.85
CA PHE A 25 3.24 -1.59 -6.04
C PHE A 25 3.16 -0.79 -4.75
N VAL A 26 4.32 -0.42 -4.19
CA VAL A 26 4.44 0.30 -2.93
C VAL A 26 4.92 1.72 -3.19
N ILE A 27 4.17 2.72 -2.73
CA ILE A 27 4.44 4.13 -2.98
C ILE A 27 4.62 4.82 -1.63
N ASN A 28 5.76 5.50 -1.45
CA ASN A 28 5.94 6.44 -0.35
C ASN A 28 5.36 7.80 -0.77
N LEU A 29 4.24 8.20 -0.19
CA LEU A 29 3.56 9.46 -0.45
C LEU A 29 3.86 10.46 0.66
N VAL A 30 4.36 11.64 0.29
CA VAL A 30 4.54 12.78 1.21
C VAL A 30 3.51 13.86 0.86
N PRO A 31 2.26 13.77 1.37
CA PRO A 31 1.21 14.69 0.99
C PRO A 31 1.45 16.07 1.61
N ARG A 32 1.69 17.09 0.77
CA ARG A 32 1.81 18.49 1.21
C ARG A 32 0.46 19.14 1.55
N SER A 33 -0.64 18.52 1.16
CA SER A 33 -2.00 18.91 1.53
C SER A 33 -2.98 17.76 1.30
N THR A 34 -4.14 17.82 1.95
CA THR A 34 -5.23 16.85 1.77
C THR A 34 -5.78 16.84 0.33
N ALA A 35 -5.77 17.98 -0.36
CA ALA A 35 -6.19 18.08 -1.75
C ALA A 35 -5.22 17.35 -2.71
N ILE A 36 -3.90 17.50 -2.49
CA ILE A 36 -2.88 16.78 -3.26
C ILE A 36 -3.02 15.27 -3.02
N ARG A 37 -3.17 14.86 -1.75
CA ARG A 37 -3.40 13.45 -1.39
C ARG A 37 -4.59 12.86 -2.14
N LYS A 38 -5.76 13.51 -2.08
CA LYS A 38 -6.98 13.06 -2.78
C LYS A 38 -6.77 12.95 -4.28
N THR A 39 -6.06 13.90 -4.87
CA THR A 39 -5.77 13.89 -6.32
C THR A 39 -4.89 12.70 -6.70
N VAL A 40 -3.82 12.45 -5.94
CA VAL A 40 -2.91 11.32 -6.17
C VAL A 40 -3.64 9.99 -6.01
N VAL A 41 -4.37 9.81 -4.90
CA VAL A 41 -5.17 8.61 -4.64
C VAL A 41 -6.18 8.37 -5.76
N SER A 42 -6.88 9.41 -6.21
CA SER A 42 -7.85 9.29 -7.29
C SER A 42 -7.21 8.80 -8.60
N ARG A 43 -5.99 9.24 -8.94
CA ARG A 43 -5.28 8.81 -10.15
C ARG A 43 -4.78 7.38 -10.06
N ILE A 44 -4.25 6.98 -8.91
CA ILE A 44 -3.82 5.60 -8.70
C ILE A 44 -5.01 4.66 -8.84
N LYS A 45 -6.17 5.04 -8.28
CA LYS A 45 -7.41 4.26 -8.36
C LYS A 45 -7.98 4.08 -9.76
N THR A 46 -7.66 4.94 -10.73
CA THR A 46 -8.12 4.72 -12.11
C THR A 46 -7.42 3.52 -12.77
N VAL A 47 -6.25 3.14 -12.26
CA VAL A 47 -5.44 2.03 -12.79
C VAL A 47 -5.45 0.81 -11.87
N PHE A 48 -5.41 1.02 -10.56
CA PHE A 48 -5.37 -0.02 -9.53
C PHE A 48 -6.68 0.00 -8.73
N ASN A 49 -7.45 -1.08 -8.81
CA ASN A 49 -8.76 -1.16 -8.16
C ASN A 49 -8.63 -1.33 -6.64
N ASP A 50 -7.59 -2.02 -6.18
CA ASP A 50 -7.35 -2.28 -4.77
C ASP A 50 -6.15 -1.46 -4.31
N LEU A 51 -6.45 -0.47 -3.48
CA LEU A 51 -5.49 0.46 -2.91
C LEU A 51 -5.63 0.46 -1.39
N TYR A 52 -4.52 0.31 -0.69
CA TYR A 52 -4.46 0.36 0.77
C TYR A 52 -3.48 1.45 1.20
N CYS A 53 -3.65 1.96 2.41
CA CYS A 53 -2.88 3.06 2.98
C CYS A 53 -2.41 2.70 4.38
N LEU A 54 -1.15 2.99 4.70
CA LEU A 54 -0.63 3.03 6.05
C LEU A 54 -0.17 4.44 6.38
N GLN A 55 -0.78 5.06 7.39
CA GLN A 55 -0.30 6.30 7.96
C GLN A 55 0.69 6.01 9.08
N LEU A 56 1.89 6.59 9.00
CA LEU A 56 2.91 6.46 10.04
C LEU A 56 2.69 7.58 11.06
N GLU A 57 2.52 7.23 12.35
CA GLU A 57 2.12 8.20 13.39
C GLU A 57 3.19 9.27 13.68
N GLU A 58 4.47 8.96 13.43
CA GLU A 58 5.59 9.86 13.69
C GLU A 58 6.10 10.59 12.44
N ASP A 59 5.56 10.27 11.25
CA ASP A 59 6.01 10.82 9.97
C ASP A 59 4.82 11.44 9.21
N VAL A 60 5.05 12.50 8.45
CA VAL A 60 4.05 13.04 7.51
C VAL A 60 3.83 12.12 6.29
N ASN A 61 4.60 11.05 6.20
CA ASN A 61 4.58 10.09 5.10
C ASN A 61 3.45 9.06 5.23
N GLU A 62 2.81 8.79 4.11
CA GLU A 62 1.77 7.78 3.92
C GLU A 62 2.31 6.73 2.96
N VAL A 63 2.22 5.46 3.31
CA VAL A 63 2.60 4.37 2.41
C VAL A 63 1.35 3.83 1.73
N LEU A 64 1.31 3.90 0.40
CA LEU A 64 0.24 3.32 -0.40
C LEU A 64 0.66 1.96 -0.97
N PHE A 65 -0.27 1.01 -0.94
CA PHE A 65 -0.10 -0.34 -1.48
C PHE A 65 -1.15 -0.57 -2.56
N ALA A 66 -0.74 -0.76 -3.81
CA ALA A 66 -1.62 -0.93 -4.95
C ALA A 66 -1.45 -2.32 -5.58
N LEU A 67 -2.55 -3.05 -5.75
CA LEU A 67 -2.54 -4.40 -6.33
C LEU A 67 -3.02 -4.38 -7.79
N PRO A 68 -2.32 -5.07 -8.71
CA PRO A 68 -2.62 -5.03 -10.15
C PRO A 68 -3.92 -5.75 -10.51
N MET A 69 -4.27 -6.80 -9.76
CA MET A 69 -5.51 -7.53 -9.90
C MET A 69 -6.38 -7.28 -8.67
N ALA A 70 -7.70 -7.40 -8.86
CA ALA A 70 -8.57 -7.77 -7.76
C ALA A 70 -8.20 -9.18 -7.32
N LEU A 71 -7.08 -9.31 -6.58
CA LEU A 71 -6.98 -10.36 -5.61
C LEU A 71 -8.20 -10.10 -4.76
N SER A 72 -9.22 -10.95 -4.91
CA SER A 72 -10.23 -11.09 -3.88
C SER A 72 -9.46 -11.53 -2.66
N VAL A 73 -8.87 -10.57 -1.94
CA VAL A 73 -8.41 -10.72 -0.58
C VAL A 73 -9.72 -10.93 0.15
N ASN A 74 -10.22 -12.17 0.08
CA ASN A 74 -11.26 -12.64 0.94
C ASN A 74 -10.74 -12.31 2.32
N GLU A 75 -11.40 -11.36 2.99
CA GLU A 75 -11.04 -10.86 4.32
C GLU A 75 -10.83 -12.03 5.32
N ALA A 76 -11.32 -13.23 4.96
CA ALA A 76 -11.13 -14.52 5.62
C ALA A 76 -9.68 -15.06 5.69
N ASN A 77 -8.73 -14.66 4.82
CA ASN A 77 -7.34 -15.18 4.86
C ASN A 77 -6.35 -14.26 5.62
N SER A 78 -6.80 -13.11 6.11
CA SER A 78 -5.99 -12.13 6.84
C SER A 78 -5.28 -12.68 8.10
N PRO A 79 -5.91 -13.50 8.97
CA PRO A 79 -5.24 -13.94 10.19
C PRO A 79 -4.10 -14.92 9.92
N ASP A 80 -4.20 -15.78 8.90
CA ASP A 80 -3.15 -16.76 8.60
C ASP A 80 -1.92 -16.09 7.97
N ALA A 81 -2.11 -15.19 7.00
CA ALA A 81 -1.00 -14.43 6.40
C ALA A 81 -0.28 -13.55 7.45
N THR A 82 -1.04 -12.89 8.33
CA THR A 82 -0.49 -12.10 9.43
C THR A 82 0.28 -12.98 10.42
N LEU A 83 -0.25 -14.16 10.76
CA LEU A 83 0.40 -15.11 11.65
C LEU A 83 1.67 -15.71 11.04
N GLN A 84 1.67 -16.02 9.75
CA GLN A 84 2.85 -16.50 9.02
C GLN A 84 3.93 -15.42 8.97
N LEU A 85 3.57 -14.18 8.63
CA LEU A 85 4.49 -13.05 8.67
C LEU A 85 5.03 -12.84 10.09
N GLN A 86 4.18 -12.95 11.12
CA GLN A 86 4.59 -12.88 12.51
C GLN A 86 5.63 -13.95 12.88
N LYS A 87 5.42 -15.20 12.44
CA LYS A 87 6.36 -16.31 12.67
C LYS A 87 7.71 -16.03 12.01
N LEU A 88 7.71 -15.54 10.77
CA LEU A 88 8.93 -15.16 10.04
C LEU A 88 9.67 -14.01 10.73
N LEU A 89 8.95 -12.99 11.21
CA LEU A 89 9.56 -11.84 11.88
C LEU A 89 10.14 -12.19 13.25
N LYS A 90 9.46 -13.05 14.02
CA LYS A 90 9.97 -13.58 15.30
C LYS A 90 11.27 -14.36 15.15
N LEU A 91 11.47 -15.04 14.01
CA LEU A 91 12.75 -15.69 13.68
C LEU A 91 13.87 -14.67 13.40
N THR A 92 13.52 -13.43 13.01
CA THR A 92 14.50 -12.43 12.60
C THR A 92 14.86 -11.40 13.66
N HIS A 93 13.97 -10.97 14.57
CA HIS A 93 14.23 -10.20 15.81
C HIS A 93 12.88 -9.87 16.50
N ALA A 94 12.64 -10.40 17.71
CA ALA A 94 11.33 -10.34 18.38
C ALA A 94 10.76 -8.93 18.62
N GLU A 95 11.60 -7.94 18.91
CA GLU A 95 11.18 -6.54 19.17
C GLU A 95 10.61 -5.86 17.92
N LYS A 96 11.21 -6.08 16.74
CA LYS A 96 10.72 -5.54 15.47
C LYS A 96 9.41 -6.19 15.02
N GLY A 97 9.18 -7.43 15.44
CA GLY A 97 7.96 -8.17 15.11
C GLY A 97 6.70 -7.52 15.65
N GLN A 98 6.73 -6.96 16.87
CA GLN A 98 5.56 -6.33 17.48
C GLN A 98 5.19 -5.01 16.78
N THR A 99 6.18 -4.16 16.49
CA THR A 99 5.99 -2.90 15.75
C THR A 99 5.35 -3.12 14.38
N ILE A 100 5.74 -4.20 13.68
CA ILE A 100 5.15 -4.54 12.38
C ILE A 100 3.68 -4.96 12.53
N LEU A 101 3.35 -5.76 13.55
CA LEU A 101 1.96 -6.17 13.80
C LEU A 101 1.05 -4.98 14.10
N ASP A 102 1.55 -4.03 14.89
CA ASP A 102 0.76 -2.84 15.22
C ASP A 102 0.64 -1.90 14.02
N SER A 103 1.60 -1.93 13.09
CA SER A 103 1.50 -1.22 11.80
C SER A 103 0.48 -1.88 10.85
N ILE A 104 0.42 -3.21 10.80
CA ILE A 104 -0.56 -3.95 9.96
C ILE A 104 -2.00 -3.57 10.32
N LYS A 105 -2.30 -3.40 11.62
CA LYS A 105 -3.63 -2.99 12.10
C LYS A 105 -4.04 -1.59 11.65
N LYS A 106 -3.09 -0.76 11.22
CA LYS A 106 -3.29 0.63 10.77
C LYS A 106 -3.40 0.72 9.24
N ILE A 107 -3.39 -0.41 8.54
CA ILE A 107 -3.56 -0.44 7.08
C ILE A 107 -5.05 -0.32 6.77
N ASP A 108 -5.43 0.79 6.13
CA ASP A 108 -6.80 1.07 5.71
C ASP A 108 -7.00 0.77 4.23
N CYS A 109 -8.10 0.12 3.90
CA CYS A 109 -8.52 -0.07 2.51
C CYS A 109 -9.15 1.24 1.98
N LEU A 110 -8.59 1.78 0.91
CA LEU A 110 -9.13 2.92 0.20
C LEU A 110 -10.07 2.41 -0.90
N LYS A 111 -11.31 2.05 -0.55
CA LYS A 111 -12.39 1.79 -1.54
C LYS A 111 -12.77 3.07 -2.26
#